data_AF-A0A067BM08-F1
#
_entry.id   AF-A0A067BM08-F1
#
_cell.length_a   1.000
_cell.length_b   1.000
_cell.length_c   1.000
_cell.angle_alpha   90.00
_cell.angle_beta   90.00
_cell.angle_gamma   90.00
#
_symmetry.space_group_name_H-M   'P 1'
#
loop_
_entity.id
_entity.type
_entity.pdbx_description
1 polymer ?
#
loop_
_entity_poly.entity_id
_entity_poly.type
_entity_poly.pdbx_seq_one_letter_code
_entity_poly.pdbx_strand_id
1 'polypeptide(L)'
;VASPANSAELLNLVDYNIAQLIADMQAVAKDGMNETLRASIQRNMEQANALALNKLQGSDEMLHEIGTVTKPSKLEAFDPAQGIDIANGVQNAVQNVLSLLDPNPKVCMRLAEGRGFGKLVQTKCLDGEESWGALCYPKCKDGYEKVGCCLCRKKGCSGVEGVHDIGISCTKPKAYGRGVGYTLWHQDKCIRENPQGCEKHLLMWYPKCKPGYHNFGCCLCTPDCPAGTHDDGAFCRKDHYGRGIGKARLGCDDGLDKSGLFCYPPCQRNQNGLGPLCWPKCSGPTPFQCGFFCTSTSATCASSAVEIAGSATKIALSIVAENYVGAVKETVKAGYKLITMDKCPK
;
A
#
# COMPACT_ATOMS: atom_id res chain seq x y z
N VAL A 1 15.67 -10.19 48.49
CA VAL A 1 16.43 -9.05 47.94
C VAL A 1 16.28 -9.12 46.43
N ALA A 2 15.30 -8.40 45.86
CA ALA A 2 15.07 -8.37 44.42
C ALA A 2 15.87 -7.19 43.83
N SER A 3 16.63 -7.42 42.77
CA SER A 3 17.44 -6.41 42.09
C SER A 3 16.61 -5.19 41.66
N PRO A 4 17.19 -3.98 41.64
CA PRO A 4 16.48 -2.80 41.20
C PRO A 4 16.19 -2.91 39.69
N ALA A 5 14.91 -2.74 39.33
CA ALA A 5 14.50 -2.62 37.93
C ALA A 5 15.33 -1.51 37.25
N ASN A 6 15.83 -1.80 36.05
CA ASN A 6 16.60 -0.84 35.27
C ASN A 6 15.74 0.40 35.02
N SER A 7 16.28 1.60 35.21
CA SER A 7 15.58 2.88 35.04
C SER A 7 14.90 3.01 33.67
N ALA A 8 15.42 2.33 32.65
CA ALA A 8 14.82 2.24 31.31
C ALA A 8 13.56 1.35 31.25
N GLU A 9 13.49 0.25 32.00
CA GLU A 9 12.29 -0.59 32.08
C GLU A 9 11.18 0.12 32.85
N LEU A 10 11.53 0.85 33.90
CA LEU A 10 10.62 1.71 34.66
C LEU A 10 10.02 2.83 33.79
N LEU A 11 10.83 3.53 33.00
CA LEU A 11 10.36 4.55 32.04
C LEU A 11 9.44 3.96 30.97
N ASN A 12 9.81 2.82 30.37
CA ASN A 12 8.99 2.17 29.35
C ASN A 12 7.63 1.68 29.89
N LEU A 13 7.59 1.19 31.14
CA LEU A 13 6.37 0.71 31.78
C LEU A 13 5.43 1.87 32.15
N VAL A 14 6.00 3.00 32.57
CA VAL A 14 5.28 4.26 32.80
C VAL A 14 4.73 4.80 31.49
N ASP A 15 5.53 4.82 30.42
CA ASP A 15 5.10 5.24 29.08
C ASP A 15 3.97 4.35 28.54
N TYR A 16 4.04 3.03 28.74
CA TYR A 16 2.99 2.09 28.34
C TYR A 16 1.67 2.33 29.09
N ASN A 17 1.72 2.46 30.42
CA ASN A 17 0.53 2.69 31.23
C ASN A 17 -0.10 4.06 30.95
N ILE A 18 0.71 5.09 30.70
CA ILE A 18 0.24 6.40 30.27
C ILE A 18 -0.39 6.32 28.88
N ALA A 19 0.22 5.60 27.93
CA ALA A 19 -0.34 5.41 26.59
C ALA A 19 -1.72 4.71 26.63
N GLN A 20 -1.86 3.69 27.47
CA GLN A 20 -3.14 3.00 27.65
C GLN A 20 -4.18 3.91 28.32
N LEU A 21 -3.75 4.72 29.30
CA LEU A 21 -4.63 5.71 29.93
C LEU A 21 -5.18 6.71 28.91
N ILE A 22 -4.35 7.16 27.97
CA ILE A 22 -4.77 8.05 26.87
C ILE A 22 -5.79 7.36 25.98
N ALA A 23 -5.53 6.12 25.57
CA ALA A 23 -6.45 5.35 24.71
C ALA A 23 -7.82 5.17 25.39
N ASP A 24 -7.82 4.88 26.69
CA ASP A 24 -9.04 4.77 27.48
C ASP A 24 -9.77 6.12 27.55
N MET A 25 -9.06 7.24 27.72
CA MET A 25 -9.66 8.58 27.71
C MET A 25 -10.26 8.95 26.36
N GLN A 26 -9.61 8.55 25.26
CA GLN A 26 -10.12 8.77 23.91
C GLN A 26 -11.41 7.97 23.66
N ALA A 27 -11.47 6.73 24.14
CA ALA A 27 -12.67 5.91 24.09
C ALA A 27 -13.81 6.48 24.96
N VAL A 28 -13.51 7.02 26.15
CA VAL A 28 -14.48 7.72 26.99
C VAL A 28 -15.05 8.97 26.28
N ALA A 29 -14.20 9.77 25.63
CA ALA A 29 -14.63 10.97 24.91
C ALA A 29 -15.49 10.65 23.68
N LYS A 30 -15.25 9.51 23.04
CA LYS A 30 -15.96 9.08 21.83
C LYS A 30 -17.26 8.35 22.13
N ASP A 31 -17.22 7.41 23.08
CA ASP A 31 -18.26 6.41 23.29
C ASP A 31 -18.89 6.48 24.70
N GLY A 32 -18.46 7.44 25.53
CA GLY A 32 -18.88 7.56 26.94
C GLY A 32 -18.13 6.61 27.88
N MET A 33 -18.22 6.86 29.19
CA MET A 33 -17.56 6.02 30.19
C MET A 33 -18.36 4.73 30.45
N ASN A 34 -17.70 3.57 30.34
CA ASN A 34 -18.27 2.26 30.66
C ASN A 34 -17.42 1.52 31.71
N GLU A 35 -17.93 0.40 32.23
CA GLU A 35 -17.26 -0.33 33.32
C GLU A 35 -15.87 -0.88 32.92
N THR A 36 -15.71 -1.30 31.67
CA THR A 36 -14.44 -1.79 31.14
C THR A 36 -13.37 -0.69 31.12
N LEU A 37 -13.76 0.50 30.64
CA LEU A 37 -12.91 1.69 30.62
C LEU A 37 -12.57 2.13 32.05
N ARG A 38 -13.55 2.10 32.97
CA ARG A 38 -13.34 2.44 34.38
C ARG A 38 -12.30 1.54 35.05
N ALA A 39 -12.42 0.23 34.85
CA ALA A 39 -11.49 -0.75 35.40
C ALA A 39 -10.09 -0.62 34.79
N SER A 40 -10.00 -0.29 33.49
CA SER A 40 -8.73 -0.07 32.79
C SER A 40 -8.01 1.18 33.30
N ILE A 41 -8.73 2.32 33.39
CA ILE A 41 -8.20 3.59 33.90
C ILE A 41 -7.68 3.42 35.33
N GLN A 42 -8.47 2.80 36.21
CA GLN A 42 -8.09 2.59 37.60
C GLN A 42 -6.82 1.73 37.72
N ARG A 43 -6.77 0.61 37.00
CA ARG A 43 -5.61 -0.30 37.01
C ARG A 43 -4.34 0.38 36.51
N ASN A 44 -4.43 1.11 35.39
CA ASN A 44 -3.27 1.76 34.79
C ASN A 44 -2.74 2.92 35.66
N MET A 45 -3.62 3.65 36.38
CA MET A 45 -3.19 4.69 37.32
C MET A 45 -2.59 4.11 38.61
N GLU A 46 -3.16 3.03 39.15
CA GLU A 46 -2.60 2.34 40.32
C GLU A 46 -1.20 1.78 40.01
N GLN A 47 -1.02 1.20 38.82
CA GLN A 47 0.28 0.73 38.36
C GLN A 47 1.26 1.88 38.12
N ALA A 48 0.84 2.96 37.45
CA ALA A 48 1.68 4.15 37.27
C ALA A 48 2.10 4.78 38.62
N ASN A 49 1.22 4.76 39.63
CA ASN A 49 1.50 5.28 40.95
C ASN A 49 2.48 4.42 41.75
N ALA A 50 2.30 3.10 41.69
CA ALA A 50 3.20 2.15 42.35
C ALA A 50 4.63 2.17 41.76
N LEU A 51 4.77 2.52 40.49
CA LEU A 51 6.04 2.45 39.76
C LEU A 51 6.81 3.78 39.73
N ALA A 52 6.13 4.93 39.68
CA ALA A 52 6.81 6.23 39.49
C ALA A 52 6.30 7.39 40.35
N LEU A 53 4.99 7.44 40.64
CA LEU A 53 4.42 8.67 41.23
C LEU A 53 4.55 8.75 42.76
N ASN A 54 4.81 7.64 43.48
CA ASN A 54 5.01 7.69 44.95
C ASN A 54 6.23 8.51 45.43
N LYS A 55 7.07 8.99 44.50
CA LYS A 55 8.21 9.88 44.77
C LYS A 55 7.94 11.35 44.44
N LEU A 56 6.76 11.68 43.91
CA LEU A 56 6.36 13.04 43.56
C LEU A 56 5.47 13.61 44.65
N GLN A 57 5.77 14.84 45.12
CA GLN A 57 4.88 15.58 46.01
C GLN A 57 3.51 15.78 45.32
N GLY A 58 2.43 15.26 45.93
CA GLY A 58 1.05 15.39 45.43
C GLY A 58 0.39 14.10 44.92
N SER A 59 1.08 12.95 44.96
CA SER A 59 0.55 11.66 44.48
C SER A 59 -0.73 11.20 45.19
N ASP A 60 -0.87 11.50 46.48
CA ASP A 60 -2.02 11.10 47.29
C ASP A 60 -3.26 11.95 46.97
N GLU A 61 -3.05 13.24 46.69
CA GLU A 61 -4.09 14.18 46.26
C GLU A 61 -4.60 13.82 44.86
N MET A 62 -3.70 13.41 43.98
CA MET A 62 -4.00 12.88 42.66
C MET A 62 -4.90 11.63 42.73
N LEU A 63 -4.53 10.61 43.52
CA LEU A 63 -5.33 9.40 43.68
C LEU A 63 -6.71 9.70 44.29
N HIS A 64 -6.77 10.68 45.19
CA HIS A 64 -8.00 11.16 45.77
C HIS A 64 -8.91 11.84 44.72
N GLU A 65 -8.40 12.76 43.88
CA GLU A 65 -9.18 13.39 42.81
C GLU A 65 -9.73 12.35 41.82
N ILE A 66 -8.90 11.40 41.38
CA ILE A 66 -9.30 10.32 40.46
C ILE A 66 -10.39 9.44 41.09
N GLY A 67 -10.21 9.05 42.35
CA GLY A 67 -11.20 8.28 43.11
C GLY A 67 -12.49 9.06 43.36
N THR A 68 -12.47 10.39 43.25
CA THR A 68 -13.67 11.23 43.36
C THR A 68 -14.42 11.34 42.04
N VAL A 69 -13.71 11.33 40.91
CA VAL A 69 -14.29 11.42 39.56
C VAL A 69 -14.77 10.05 39.04
N THR A 70 -14.21 8.94 39.53
CA THR A 70 -14.61 7.56 39.16
C THR A 70 -15.73 6.97 40.04
N LYS A 71 -16.17 7.67 41.09
CA LYS A 71 -17.23 7.21 42.00
C LYS A 71 -18.60 7.14 41.30
N PRO A 72 -19.37 6.04 41.49
CA PRO A 72 -20.69 5.86 40.87
C PRO A 72 -21.68 6.99 41.13
N SER A 73 -21.62 7.59 42.33
CA SER A 73 -22.61 8.55 42.84
C SER A 73 -22.63 9.92 42.15
N LYS A 74 -21.65 10.25 41.29
CA LYS A 74 -21.70 11.45 40.42
C LYS A 74 -22.13 11.14 38.98
N LEU A 75 -22.36 9.87 38.63
CA LEU A 75 -22.66 9.41 37.26
C LEU A 75 -24.14 9.04 37.02
N GLU A 76 -24.99 8.98 38.06
CA GLU A 76 -26.38 8.55 37.89
C GLU A 76 -27.37 9.67 37.52
N ALA A 77 -26.91 10.91 37.35
CA ALA A 77 -27.72 12.00 36.80
C ALA A 77 -27.31 12.28 35.35
N PHE A 78 -27.80 11.46 34.41
CA PHE A 78 -27.52 11.64 32.99
C PHE A 78 -28.37 12.79 32.42
N ASP A 79 -27.80 13.99 32.43
CA ASP A 79 -28.23 15.14 31.63
C ASP A 79 -27.19 15.33 30.51
N PRO A 80 -27.57 15.30 29.21
CA PRO A 80 -26.64 15.50 28.10
C PRO A 80 -25.90 16.85 28.14
N ALA A 81 -26.38 17.85 28.90
CA ALA A 81 -25.61 19.07 29.18
C ALA A 81 -24.47 18.86 30.19
N GLN A 82 -24.60 17.89 31.11
CA GLN A 82 -23.62 17.56 32.16
C GLN A 82 -22.57 16.54 31.70
N GLY A 83 -22.82 15.79 30.62
CA GLY A 83 -21.85 14.85 30.05
C GLY A 83 -20.57 15.53 29.53
N ILE A 84 -20.69 16.76 29.01
CA ILE A 84 -19.57 17.61 28.61
C ILE A 84 -18.73 18.02 29.84
N ASP A 85 -19.38 18.29 30.97
CA ASP A 85 -18.71 18.69 32.23
C ASP A 85 -17.96 17.53 32.89
N ILE A 86 -18.48 16.30 32.80
CA ILE A 86 -17.79 15.10 33.28
C ILE A 86 -16.57 14.80 32.42
N ALA A 87 -16.71 14.83 31.09
CA ALA A 87 -15.59 14.63 30.17
C ALA A 87 -14.49 15.70 30.39
N ASN A 88 -14.88 16.97 30.50
CA ASN A 88 -13.96 18.06 30.83
C ASN A 88 -13.34 17.88 32.23
N GLY A 89 -14.09 17.40 33.22
CA GLY A 89 -13.63 17.16 34.59
C GLY A 89 -12.60 16.03 34.69
N VAL A 90 -12.85 14.90 34.02
CA VAL A 90 -11.90 13.79 33.89
C VAL A 90 -10.65 14.26 33.16
N GLN A 91 -10.82 14.98 32.05
CA GLN A 91 -9.71 15.51 31.27
C GLN A 91 -8.87 16.49 32.08
N ASN A 92 -9.49 17.33 32.94
CA ASN A 92 -8.79 18.22 33.86
C ASN A 92 -8.02 17.43 34.94
N ALA A 93 -8.61 16.39 35.54
CA ALA A 93 -7.93 15.59 36.56
C ALA A 93 -6.71 14.85 35.98
N VAL A 94 -6.84 14.27 34.79
CA VAL A 94 -5.72 13.62 34.07
C VAL A 94 -4.67 14.66 33.66
N GLN A 95 -5.10 15.85 33.23
CA GLN A 95 -4.21 16.98 32.95
C GLN A 95 -3.39 17.39 34.17
N ASN A 96 -4.00 17.44 35.36
CA ASN A 96 -3.32 17.77 36.61
C ASN A 96 -2.15 16.81 36.86
N VAL A 97 -2.42 15.50 36.77
CA VAL A 97 -1.42 14.44 36.96
C VAL A 97 -0.28 14.55 35.95
N LEU A 98 -0.61 14.63 34.66
CA LEU A 98 0.40 14.63 33.60
C LEU A 98 1.21 15.93 33.57
N SER A 99 0.66 17.04 34.08
CA SER A 99 1.39 18.30 34.24
C SER A 99 2.48 18.27 35.32
N LEU A 100 2.41 17.32 36.27
CA LEU A 100 3.48 17.11 37.25
C LEU A 100 4.72 16.49 36.61
N LEU A 101 4.55 15.76 35.50
CA LEU A 101 5.63 15.11 34.75
C LEU A 101 6.36 16.08 33.82
N ASP A 102 5.69 17.16 33.39
CA ASP A 102 6.29 18.25 32.63
C ASP A 102 5.86 19.61 33.20
N PRO A 103 6.62 20.17 34.16
CA PRO A 103 6.26 21.41 34.83
C PRO A 103 6.33 22.64 33.92
N ASN A 104 6.97 22.54 32.74
CA ASN A 104 7.03 23.61 31.76
C ASN A 104 6.68 23.11 30.35
N PRO A 105 5.41 22.72 30.14
CA PRO A 105 4.99 22.12 28.89
C PRO A 105 5.17 23.12 27.76
N LYS A 106 5.76 22.65 26.66
CA LYS A 106 5.91 23.42 25.43
C LYS A 106 5.21 22.71 24.31
N VAL A 107 4.51 23.48 23.51
CA VAL A 107 3.76 23.01 22.36
C VAL A 107 4.00 23.97 21.22
N CYS A 108 4.24 23.43 20.03
CA CYS A 108 4.22 24.21 18.80
C CYS A 108 3.42 23.47 17.73
N MET A 109 2.84 24.23 16.80
CA MET A 109 2.11 23.69 15.66
C MET A 109 3.04 23.55 14.46
N ARG A 110 2.99 22.37 13.82
CA ARG A 110 3.71 22.08 12.58
C ARG A 110 2.87 22.61 11.44
N LEU A 111 3.35 23.66 10.78
CA LEU A 111 2.72 24.14 9.56
C LEU A 111 3.37 23.47 8.37
N ALA A 112 2.57 22.70 7.63
CA ALA A 112 3.02 22.11 6.39
C ALA A 112 3.22 23.17 5.31
N GLU A 113 4.25 22.96 4.50
CA GLU A 113 4.50 23.75 3.30
C GLU A 113 4.25 22.89 2.07
N GLY A 114 3.57 23.46 1.07
CA GLY A 114 3.37 22.78 -0.20
C GLY A 114 4.68 22.61 -0.96
N ARG A 115 4.92 21.40 -1.47
CA ARG A 115 6.01 21.09 -2.40
C ARG A 115 5.52 20.76 -3.82
N GLY A 116 4.32 21.25 -4.15
CA GLY A 116 3.64 21.01 -5.42
C GLY A 116 2.85 19.69 -5.48
N PHE A 117 2.13 19.49 -6.57
CA PHE A 117 1.25 18.33 -6.77
C PHE A 117 2.00 17.02 -7.05
N GLY A 118 3.30 17.10 -7.33
CA GLY A 118 4.14 15.96 -7.69
C GLY A 118 3.92 15.50 -9.13
N LYS A 119 4.78 14.59 -9.58
CA LYS A 119 4.68 13.92 -10.89
C LYS A 119 4.39 12.44 -10.66
N LEU A 120 3.69 11.79 -11.58
CA LEU A 120 3.51 10.34 -11.50
C LEU A 120 4.86 9.63 -11.60
N VAL A 121 5.01 8.58 -10.78
CA VAL A 121 6.13 7.66 -10.86
C VAL A 121 6.28 7.11 -12.27
N GLN A 122 7.53 6.95 -12.69
CA GLN A 122 7.88 6.45 -14.01
C GLN A 122 8.34 4.99 -13.91
N THR A 123 8.08 4.23 -14.96
CA THR A 123 8.56 2.86 -15.09
C THR A 123 10.07 2.88 -15.39
N LYS A 124 10.89 2.45 -14.42
CA LYS A 124 12.36 2.40 -14.52
C LYS A 124 12.81 0.96 -14.77
N CYS A 125 12.85 0.57 -16.04
CA CYS A 125 13.28 -0.77 -16.43
C CYS A 125 14.81 -0.91 -16.42
N LEU A 126 15.28 -2.12 -16.18
CA LEU A 126 16.71 -2.44 -16.23
C LEU A 126 17.19 -2.59 -17.68
N ASP A 127 18.50 -2.61 -17.85
CA ASP A 127 19.11 -2.95 -19.14
C ASP A 127 18.67 -4.34 -19.60
N GLY A 128 18.27 -4.43 -20.87
CA GLY A 128 17.68 -5.65 -21.45
C GLY A 128 16.18 -5.82 -21.21
N GLU A 129 15.55 -4.95 -20.43
CA GLU A 129 14.09 -4.88 -20.28
C GLU A 129 13.49 -3.77 -21.17
N GLU A 130 12.18 -3.81 -21.37
CA GLU A 130 11.38 -2.77 -21.99
C GLU A 130 10.07 -2.58 -21.22
N SER A 131 9.53 -1.36 -21.25
CA SER A 131 8.28 -1.04 -20.56
C SER A 131 7.05 -1.43 -21.39
N TRP A 132 6.04 -1.94 -20.69
CA TRP A 132 4.68 -2.02 -21.19
C TRP A 132 3.75 -1.59 -20.06
N GLY A 133 3.17 -0.39 -20.18
CA GLY A 133 2.45 0.26 -19.09
C GLY A 133 3.34 0.49 -17.86
N ALA A 134 2.85 0.10 -16.68
CA ALA A 134 3.53 0.26 -15.39
C ALA A 134 4.56 -0.84 -15.07
N LEU A 135 4.81 -1.76 -16.01
CA LEU A 135 5.62 -2.96 -15.79
C LEU A 135 6.79 -3.05 -16.77
N CYS A 136 7.87 -3.66 -16.29
CA CYS A 136 9.06 -3.96 -17.08
C CYS A 136 9.08 -5.44 -17.45
N TYR A 137 9.34 -5.71 -18.73
CA TYR A 137 9.44 -7.06 -19.27
C TYR A 137 10.80 -7.26 -19.94
N PRO A 138 11.35 -8.48 -19.93
CA PRO A 138 12.49 -8.79 -20.78
C PRO A 138 12.18 -8.48 -22.26
N LYS A 139 13.18 -7.97 -22.98
CA LYS A 139 13.08 -7.82 -24.45
C LYS A 139 12.92 -9.18 -25.12
N CYS A 140 12.23 -9.18 -26.26
CA CYS A 140 12.15 -10.38 -27.08
C CYS A 140 13.52 -10.74 -27.66
N LYS A 141 13.76 -12.05 -27.87
CA LYS A 141 14.92 -12.59 -28.55
C LYS A 141 14.95 -12.07 -29.98
N ASP A 142 16.14 -12.02 -30.58
CA ASP A 142 16.26 -11.63 -31.98
C ASP A 142 15.39 -12.52 -32.89
N GLY A 143 14.76 -11.89 -33.88
CA GLY A 143 13.77 -12.54 -34.73
C GLY A 143 12.36 -12.65 -34.12
N TYR A 144 12.13 -12.18 -32.89
CA TYR A 144 10.81 -12.10 -32.27
C TYR A 144 10.36 -10.65 -32.07
N GLU A 145 9.05 -10.43 -32.18
CA GLU A 145 8.37 -9.18 -31.88
C GLU A 145 7.48 -9.32 -30.65
N LYS A 146 7.31 -8.22 -29.91
CA LYS A 146 6.40 -8.17 -28.77
C LYS A 146 4.95 -8.10 -29.26
N VAL A 147 4.10 -8.93 -28.68
CA VAL A 147 2.66 -8.90 -28.89
C VAL A 147 1.99 -8.74 -27.54
N GLY A 148 1.41 -7.55 -27.31
CA GLY A 148 0.88 -7.18 -26.00
C GLY A 148 1.98 -7.06 -24.93
N CYS A 149 1.60 -7.33 -23.68
CA CYS A 149 2.51 -7.19 -22.54
C CYS A 149 3.58 -8.27 -22.48
N CYS A 150 3.19 -9.51 -22.77
CA CYS A 150 3.79 -10.67 -22.14
C CYS A 150 4.21 -11.76 -23.13
N LEU A 151 3.93 -11.58 -24.42
CA LEU A 151 4.21 -12.56 -25.47
C LEU A 151 5.25 -12.03 -26.43
N CYS A 152 6.21 -12.88 -26.76
CA CYS A 152 7.10 -12.70 -27.90
C CYS A 152 6.70 -13.69 -28.99
N ARG A 153 6.54 -13.22 -30.22
CA ARG A 153 6.15 -14.03 -31.37
C ARG A 153 7.17 -13.88 -32.49
N LYS A 154 7.45 -14.95 -33.23
CA LYS A 154 8.39 -14.90 -34.35
C LYS A 154 7.93 -13.87 -35.40
N LYS A 155 8.87 -13.10 -35.94
CA LYS A 155 8.61 -12.08 -36.97
C LYS A 155 8.36 -12.74 -38.32
N GLY A 156 7.34 -12.25 -39.03
CA GLY A 156 6.98 -12.72 -40.37
C GLY A 156 6.65 -14.21 -40.45
N CYS A 157 6.71 -14.75 -41.65
CA CYS A 157 6.38 -16.15 -41.97
C CYS A 157 7.60 -17.00 -42.30
N SER A 158 8.68 -16.85 -41.51
CA SER A 158 9.97 -17.53 -41.74
C SER A 158 10.55 -17.32 -43.15
N GLY A 159 10.26 -16.17 -43.80
CA GLY A 159 10.81 -15.81 -45.11
C GLY A 159 10.21 -16.53 -46.32
N VAL A 160 9.07 -17.22 -46.16
CA VAL A 160 8.41 -17.93 -47.26
C VAL A 160 7.65 -16.95 -48.17
N GLU A 161 7.81 -17.08 -49.47
CA GLU A 161 7.08 -16.29 -50.48
C GLU A 161 5.67 -16.85 -50.73
N GLY A 162 4.72 -15.98 -51.04
CA GLY A 162 3.34 -16.37 -51.38
C GLY A 162 2.46 -16.74 -50.18
N VAL A 163 2.93 -16.50 -48.95
CA VAL A 163 2.13 -16.61 -47.72
C VAL A 163 1.87 -15.23 -47.13
N HIS A 164 0.65 -15.01 -46.64
CA HIS A 164 0.25 -13.79 -45.97
C HIS A 164 0.39 -13.94 -44.46
N ASP A 165 0.98 -12.92 -43.83
CA ASP A 165 1.01 -12.78 -42.39
C ASP A 165 -0.36 -12.32 -41.88
N ILE A 166 -1.01 -13.15 -41.07
CA ILE A 166 -2.32 -12.87 -40.46
C ILE A 166 -2.20 -12.68 -38.94
N GLY A 167 -1.02 -12.29 -38.47
CA GLY A 167 -0.74 -12.05 -37.06
C GLY A 167 -0.19 -13.30 -36.37
N ILE A 168 -1.03 -14.05 -35.65
CA ILE A 168 -0.59 -15.23 -34.88
C ILE A 168 -0.14 -16.39 -35.77
N SER A 169 -0.60 -16.40 -37.01
CA SER A 169 -0.32 -17.43 -38.00
C SER A 169 0.02 -16.83 -39.36
N CYS A 170 0.43 -17.70 -40.25
CA CYS A 170 0.63 -17.44 -41.67
C CYS A 170 -0.38 -18.25 -42.48
N THR A 171 -0.85 -17.70 -43.60
CA THR A 171 -1.73 -18.44 -44.51
C THR A 171 -0.98 -19.57 -45.18
N LYS A 172 -1.67 -20.69 -45.39
CA LYS A 172 -1.16 -21.75 -46.25
C LYS A 172 -1.45 -21.46 -47.72
N PRO A 173 -0.57 -21.89 -48.65
CA PRO A 173 -0.91 -21.99 -50.06
C PRO A 173 -2.16 -22.85 -50.30
N LYS A 174 -2.77 -22.74 -51.48
CA LYS A 174 -3.99 -23.48 -51.82
C LYS A 174 -3.75 -25.00 -51.78
N ALA A 175 -4.55 -25.71 -50.98
CA ALA A 175 -4.62 -27.16 -50.97
C ALA A 175 -5.26 -27.70 -52.26
N TYR A 176 -4.98 -28.96 -52.62
CA TYR A 176 -5.63 -29.61 -53.77
C TYR A 176 -6.09 -31.03 -53.43
N GLY A 177 -7.14 -31.48 -54.12
CA GLY A 177 -7.65 -32.84 -53.98
C GLY A 177 -6.77 -33.84 -54.73
N ARG A 178 -6.54 -35.02 -54.13
CA ARG A 178 -5.80 -36.14 -54.75
C ARG A 178 -6.71 -37.27 -55.23
N GLY A 179 -7.99 -36.95 -55.47
CA GLY A 179 -9.02 -37.89 -55.92
C GLY A 179 -9.74 -38.62 -54.78
N VAL A 180 -10.73 -39.43 -55.16
CA VAL A 180 -11.56 -40.23 -54.24
C VAL A 180 -10.85 -41.49 -53.71
N GLY A 181 -9.69 -41.82 -54.29
CA GLY A 181 -8.89 -42.98 -53.93
C GLY A 181 -9.29 -44.25 -54.68
N TYR A 182 -8.47 -45.28 -54.51
CA TYR A 182 -8.67 -46.62 -55.05
C TYR A 182 -8.99 -47.56 -53.89
N THR A 183 -9.87 -48.52 -54.12
CA THR A 183 -10.21 -49.54 -53.13
C THR A 183 -8.97 -50.33 -52.69
N LEU A 184 -9.02 -50.93 -51.50
CA LEU A 184 -7.87 -51.61 -50.87
C LEU A 184 -7.18 -52.65 -51.78
N TRP A 185 -7.96 -53.34 -52.62
CA TRP A 185 -7.50 -54.39 -53.54
C TRP A 185 -7.05 -53.85 -54.92
N HIS A 186 -7.07 -52.54 -55.16
CA HIS A 186 -6.67 -51.90 -56.42
C HIS A 186 -5.35 -51.12 -56.33
N GLN A 187 -4.38 -51.63 -55.57
CA GLN A 187 -3.05 -50.99 -55.43
C GLN A 187 -2.33 -50.84 -56.78
N ASP A 188 -2.30 -51.91 -57.58
CA ASP A 188 -1.60 -51.90 -58.88
C ASP A 188 -2.22 -50.92 -59.86
N LYS A 189 -3.55 -50.73 -59.78
CA LYS A 189 -4.25 -49.71 -60.56
C LYS A 189 -3.82 -48.30 -60.13
N CYS A 190 -3.73 -48.06 -58.82
CA CYS A 190 -3.25 -46.79 -58.28
C CYS A 190 -1.83 -46.47 -58.79
N ILE A 191 -0.89 -47.41 -58.63
CA ILE A 191 0.53 -47.21 -59.01
C ILE A 191 0.66 -46.96 -60.51
N ARG A 192 -0.12 -47.66 -61.34
CA ARG A 192 -0.09 -47.52 -62.81
C ARG A 192 -0.63 -46.17 -63.29
N GLU A 193 -1.67 -45.66 -62.64
CA GLU A 193 -2.30 -44.38 -63.00
C GLU A 193 -1.57 -43.17 -62.39
N ASN A 194 -0.71 -43.38 -61.38
CA ASN A 194 -0.06 -42.31 -60.61
C ASN A 194 1.46 -42.53 -60.54
N PRO A 195 2.23 -41.95 -61.48
CA PRO A 195 3.69 -42.11 -61.54
C PRO A 195 4.44 -41.64 -60.28
N GLN A 196 3.86 -40.72 -59.51
CA GLN A 196 4.39 -40.24 -58.23
C GLN A 196 4.29 -41.29 -57.10
N GLY A 197 3.68 -42.44 -57.37
CA GLY A 197 3.44 -43.51 -56.42
C GLY A 197 2.17 -43.30 -55.59
N CYS A 198 1.83 -44.34 -54.84
CA CYS A 198 0.65 -44.35 -53.98
C CYS A 198 1.02 -44.63 -52.52
N GLU A 199 0.16 -44.17 -51.62
CA GLU A 199 0.21 -44.41 -50.19
C GLU A 199 -1.15 -44.83 -49.67
N LYS A 200 -1.14 -45.66 -48.62
CA LYS A 200 -2.36 -46.18 -48.01
C LYS A 200 -2.85 -45.21 -46.94
N HIS A 201 -4.12 -44.84 -47.01
CA HIS A 201 -4.80 -44.11 -45.94
C HIS A 201 -6.09 -44.85 -45.58
N LEU A 202 -6.16 -45.35 -44.34
CA LEU A 202 -7.22 -46.26 -43.89
C LEU A 202 -7.34 -47.50 -44.81
N LEU A 203 -8.52 -47.75 -45.37
CA LEU A 203 -8.83 -48.91 -46.21
C LEU A 203 -8.73 -48.60 -47.72
N MET A 204 -8.05 -47.54 -48.12
CA MET A 204 -7.94 -47.11 -49.51
C MET A 204 -6.52 -46.67 -49.89
N TRP A 205 -6.22 -46.73 -51.18
CA TRP A 205 -4.98 -46.24 -51.77
C TRP A 205 -5.19 -44.87 -52.39
N TYR A 206 -4.27 -43.95 -52.13
CA TYR A 206 -4.28 -42.62 -52.70
C TYR A 206 -2.96 -42.30 -53.38
N PRO A 207 -2.95 -41.45 -54.42
CA PRO A 207 -1.72 -40.91 -54.97
C PRO A 207 -0.95 -40.13 -53.90
N LYS A 208 0.38 -40.25 -53.89
CA LYS A 208 1.22 -39.42 -53.01
C LYS A 208 1.06 -37.95 -53.35
N CYS A 209 1.15 -37.09 -52.34
CA CYS A 209 1.14 -35.65 -52.55
C CYS A 209 2.44 -35.20 -53.25
N LYS A 210 2.32 -34.14 -54.05
CA LYS A 210 3.45 -33.39 -54.64
C LYS A 210 4.46 -32.98 -53.56
N PRO A 211 5.76 -32.83 -53.88
CA PRO A 211 6.76 -32.34 -52.93
C PRO A 211 6.32 -31.03 -52.25
N GLY A 212 6.55 -30.93 -50.93
CA GLY A 212 6.11 -29.79 -50.11
C GLY A 212 4.63 -29.82 -49.72
N TYR A 213 3.95 -30.94 -49.92
CA TYR A 213 2.58 -31.18 -49.45
C TYR A 213 2.51 -32.52 -48.73
N HIS A 214 1.66 -32.60 -47.71
CA HIS A 214 1.30 -33.84 -47.03
C HIS A 214 -0.21 -34.07 -47.08
N ASN A 215 -0.62 -35.28 -46.76
CA ASN A 215 -2.02 -35.67 -46.77
C ASN A 215 -2.74 -35.15 -45.52
N PHE A 216 -3.85 -34.44 -45.71
CA PHE A 216 -4.80 -34.11 -44.66
C PHE A 216 -6.07 -34.95 -44.86
N GLY A 217 -6.26 -35.94 -43.99
CA GLY A 217 -7.29 -36.96 -44.17
C GLY A 217 -7.05 -37.82 -45.43
N CYS A 218 -8.15 -38.31 -46.02
CA CYS A 218 -8.07 -39.26 -47.13
C CYS A 218 -7.61 -38.62 -48.43
N CYS A 219 -8.09 -37.42 -48.73
CA CYS A 219 -8.31 -37.00 -50.11
C CYS A 219 -7.78 -35.60 -50.43
N LEU A 220 -7.20 -34.91 -49.44
CA LEU A 220 -6.67 -33.55 -49.58
C LEU A 220 -5.16 -33.54 -49.37
N CYS A 221 -4.42 -32.88 -50.25
CA CYS A 221 -3.02 -32.54 -50.05
C CYS A 221 -2.93 -31.07 -49.59
N THR A 222 -2.42 -30.86 -48.39
CA THR A 222 -2.19 -29.52 -47.80
C THR A 222 -0.70 -29.21 -47.83
N PRO A 223 -0.28 -27.96 -48.10
CA PRO A 223 1.13 -27.63 -48.13
C PRO A 223 1.76 -27.75 -46.74
N ASP A 224 3.03 -28.14 -46.72
CA ASP A 224 3.83 -28.20 -45.50
C ASP A 224 4.06 -26.79 -44.96
N CYS A 225 4.00 -26.68 -43.63
CA CYS A 225 4.26 -25.41 -42.97
C CYS A 225 5.76 -25.03 -43.02
N PRO A 226 6.09 -23.73 -43.11
CA PRO A 226 7.46 -23.25 -43.05
C PRO A 226 8.22 -23.75 -41.82
N ALA A 227 9.54 -23.89 -41.93
CA ALA A 227 10.38 -24.30 -40.82
C ALA A 227 10.21 -23.37 -39.59
N GLY A 228 10.01 -23.99 -38.42
CA GLY A 228 9.77 -23.30 -37.16
C GLY A 228 8.38 -22.65 -37.05
N THR A 229 7.39 -23.18 -37.76
CA THR A 229 5.96 -22.91 -37.54
C THR A 229 5.23 -24.20 -37.22
N HIS A 230 4.11 -24.11 -36.50
CA HIS A 230 3.28 -25.24 -36.12
C HIS A 230 2.10 -25.36 -37.08
N ASP A 231 1.84 -26.56 -37.57
CA ASP A 231 0.71 -26.83 -38.47
C ASP A 231 -0.59 -27.01 -37.67
N ASP A 232 -1.54 -26.09 -37.85
CA ASP A 232 -2.86 -26.12 -37.20
C ASP A 232 -3.95 -26.66 -38.13
N GLY A 233 -3.57 -27.30 -39.24
CA GLY A 233 -4.46 -27.73 -40.31
C GLY A 233 -4.69 -26.61 -41.32
N ALA A 234 -5.41 -25.55 -40.91
CA ALA A 234 -5.80 -24.44 -41.79
C ALA A 234 -4.71 -23.37 -41.95
N PHE A 235 -3.87 -23.18 -40.93
CA PHE A 235 -2.84 -22.14 -40.88
C PHE A 235 -1.53 -22.68 -40.34
N CYS A 236 -0.44 -21.95 -40.58
CA CYS A 236 0.86 -22.21 -39.97
C CYS A 236 1.06 -21.23 -38.82
N ARG A 237 0.83 -21.68 -37.58
CA ARG A 237 0.98 -20.86 -36.39
C ARG A 237 2.44 -20.55 -36.14
N LYS A 238 2.74 -19.28 -35.86
CA LYS A 238 4.10 -18.86 -35.57
C LYS A 238 4.55 -19.35 -34.20
N ASP A 239 5.86 -19.61 -34.10
CA ASP A 239 6.47 -19.86 -32.81
C ASP A 239 6.32 -18.62 -31.89
N HIS A 240 6.10 -18.88 -30.61
CA HIS A 240 5.89 -17.86 -29.61
C HIS A 240 6.28 -18.37 -28.24
N TYR A 241 6.65 -17.45 -27.36
CA TYR A 241 6.95 -17.76 -25.98
C TYR A 241 6.56 -16.61 -25.07
N GLY A 242 6.25 -16.94 -23.81
CA GLY A 242 5.98 -15.95 -22.78
C GLY A 242 7.27 -15.35 -22.22
N ARG A 243 7.26 -14.06 -21.92
CA ARG A 243 8.37 -13.35 -21.26
C ARG A 243 8.11 -13.02 -19.78
N GLY A 244 7.15 -13.71 -19.18
CA GLY A 244 6.74 -13.56 -17.78
C GLY A 244 5.63 -12.52 -17.56
N ILE A 245 5.32 -12.28 -16.28
CA ILE A 245 4.24 -11.39 -15.82
C ILE A 245 4.66 -9.91 -15.68
N GLY A 246 5.93 -9.61 -15.96
CA GLY A 246 6.51 -8.28 -15.78
C GLY A 246 6.83 -7.95 -14.32
N LYS A 247 7.71 -6.97 -14.11
CA LYS A 247 8.12 -6.50 -12.78
C LYS A 247 7.73 -5.04 -12.62
N ALA A 248 7.06 -4.72 -11.52
CA ALA A 248 6.75 -3.34 -11.16
C ALA A 248 8.02 -2.66 -10.64
N ARG A 249 8.54 -1.72 -11.42
CA ARG A 249 9.71 -0.90 -11.07
C ARG A 249 9.36 0.57 -11.19
N LEU A 250 8.40 1.00 -10.37
CA LEU A 250 7.94 2.37 -10.33
C LEU A 250 8.88 3.20 -9.45
N GLY A 251 9.60 4.12 -10.09
CA GLY A 251 10.56 4.99 -9.45
C GLY A 251 10.33 6.46 -9.77
N CYS A 252 11.12 7.30 -9.13
CA CYS A 252 11.21 8.72 -9.44
C CYS A 252 12.44 8.99 -10.28
N ASP A 253 12.46 10.15 -10.93
CA ASP A 253 13.70 10.69 -11.48
C ASP A 253 14.67 11.05 -10.35
N ASP A 254 15.95 11.13 -10.68
CA ASP A 254 16.99 11.42 -9.71
C ASP A 254 16.74 12.76 -9.00
N GLY A 255 16.94 12.76 -7.68
CA GLY A 255 16.74 13.96 -6.85
C GLY A 255 15.30 14.24 -6.44
N LEU A 256 14.34 13.36 -6.75
CA LEU A 256 12.95 13.48 -6.27
C LEU A 256 12.63 12.46 -5.16
N ASP A 257 11.82 12.90 -4.20
CA ASP A 257 11.29 12.06 -3.14
C ASP A 257 10.02 11.35 -3.58
N LYS A 258 9.99 10.03 -3.43
CA LYS A 258 8.79 9.23 -3.67
C LYS A 258 7.87 9.29 -2.45
N SER A 259 6.61 9.64 -2.67
CA SER A 259 5.53 9.46 -1.70
C SER A 259 4.32 8.85 -2.40
N GLY A 260 4.04 7.58 -2.09
CA GLY A 260 3.01 6.81 -2.78
C GLY A 260 3.34 6.60 -4.27
N LEU A 261 2.39 6.97 -5.14
CA LEU A 261 2.53 6.90 -6.60
C LEU A 261 3.04 8.19 -7.25
N PHE A 262 3.50 9.14 -6.42
CA PHE A 262 3.98 10.44 -6.89
C PHE A 262 5.40 10.71 -6.44
N CYS A 263 6.09 11.53 -7.23
CA CYS A 263 7.43 12.01 -7.06
C CYS A 263 7.39 13.51 -6.84
N TYR A 264 8.03 13.97 -5.78
CA TYR A 264 7.99 15.37 -5.35
C TYR A 264 9.41 15.92 -5.24
N PRO A 265 9.57 17.25 -5.33
CA PRO A 265 10.79 17.90 -4.85
C PRO A 265 11.11 17.49 -3.41
N PRO A 266 12.40 17.34 -3.06
CA PRO A 266 12.79 16.97 -1.72
C PRO A 266 12.43 18.08 -0.73
N CYS A 267 12.10 17.70 0.50
CA CYS A 267 11.87 18.67 1.56
C CYS A 267 13.19 19.22 2.10
N GLN A 268 13.12 20.34 2.84
CA GLN A 268 14.30 20.88 3.51
C GLN A 268 14.82 19.90 4.58
N ARG A 269 16.09 20.03 4.97
CA ARG A 269 16.81 19.06 5.83
C ARG A 269 16.07 18.72 7.14
N ASN A 270 15.35 19.69 7.70
CA ASN A 270 14.60 19.58 8.95
C ASN A 270 13.11 19.31 8.75
N GLN A 271 12.71 18.85 7.57
CA GLN A 271 11.33 18.52 7.24
C GLN A 271 11.19 17.06 6.79
N ASN A 272 9.99 16.51 6.92
CA ASN A 272 9.58 15.21 6.42
C ASN A 272 8.53 15.41 5.32
N GLY A 273 8.72 14.77 4.16
CA GLY A 273 7.74 14.81 3.08
C GLY A 273 6.63 13.77 3.26
N LEU A 274 5.38 14.21 3.24
CA LEU A 274 4.20 13.36 3.18
C LEU A 274 3.30 13.85 2.06
N GLY A 275 3.32 13.13 0.93
CA GLY A 275 2.63 13.51 -0.29
C GLY A 275 3.08 14.90 -0.78
N PRO A 276 2.14 15.83 -1.05
CA PRO A 276 2.45 17.17 -1.55
C PRO A 276 2.91 18.15 -0.46
N LEU A 277 3.12 17.68 0.78
CA LEU A 277 3.42 18.52 1.93
C LEU A 277 4.78 18.19 2.53
N CYS A 278 5.51 19.23 2.92
CA CYS A 278 6.69 19.15 3.79
C CYS A 278 6.30 19.55 5.21
N TRP A 279 6.54 18.67 6.18
CA TRP A 279 6.23 18.88 7.58
C TRP A 279 7.50 19.13 8.38
N PRO A 280 7.60 20.20 9.19
CA PRO A 280 8.70 20.38 10.14
C PRO A 280 8.89 19.15 11.04
N LYS A 281 10.15 18.79 11.31
CA LYS A 281 10.52 17.79 12.31
C LYS A 281 10.44 18.42 13.70
N CYS A 282 9.98 17.64 14.67
CA CYS A 282 10.00 18.04 16.07
C CYS A 282 11.45 18.05 16.58
N SER A 283 11.86 19.16 17.20
CA SER A 283 13.25 19.37 17.62
C SER A 283 13.36 20.40 18.75
N GLY A 284 14.56 20.48 19.35
CA GLY A 284 14.87 21.43 20.41
C GLY A 284 13.92 21.28 21.61
N PRO A 285 13.23 22.35 22.05
CA PRO A 285 12.38 22.32 23.24
C PRO A 285 11.06 21.54 23.06
N THR A 286 10.73 21.12 21.84
CA THR A 286 9.55 20.31 21.51
C THR A 286 9.93 19.12 20.62
N PRO A 287 10.67 18.13 21.14
CA PRO A 287 11.20 17.02 20.33
C PRO A 287 10.17 15.93 20.01
N PHE A 288 9.04 15.88 20.72
CA PHE A 288 8.07 14.79 20.62
C PHE A 288 6.99 15.08 19.57
N GLN A 289 6.76 14.15 18.63
CA GLN A 289 5.74 14.32 17.58
C GLN A 289 4.34 13.92 18.10
N CYS A 290 3.39 14.85 18.01
CA CYS A 290 2.02 14.71 18.50
C CYS A 290 1.01 15.13 17.43
N GLY A 291 0.74 14.26 16.46
CA GLY A 291 -0.10 14.62 15.30
C GLY A 291 0.51 15.79 14.50
N PHE A 292 -0.26 16.86 14.34
CA PHE A 292 0.20 18.13 13.73
C PHE A 292 0.98 19.03 14.68
N PHE A 293 1.22 18.61 15.91
CA PHE A 293 1.96 19.37 16.91
C PHE A 293 3.29 18.71 17.23
N CYS A 294 4.18 19.51 17.81
CA CYS A 294 5.34 19.01 18.54
C CYS A 294 5.22 19.43 20.00
N THR A 295 5.56 18.53 20.91
CA THR A 295 5.48 18.75 22.34
C THR A 295 6.83 18.51 23.02
N SER A 296 7.03 19.09 24.20
CA SER A 296 8.21 18.86 25.04
C SER A 296 8.36 17.39 25.44
N THR A 297 7.24 16.72 25.74
CA THR A 297 7.21 15.32 26.17
C THR A 297 6.01 14.56 25.58
N SER A 298 6.03 13.23 25.70
CA SER A 298 4.88 12.35 25.45
C SER A 298 3.71 12.67 26.37
N ALA A 299 3.97 12.98 27.64
CA ALA A 299 2.96 13.39 28.62
C ALA A 299 2.26 14.70 28.23
N THR A 300 3.00 15.67 27.69
CA THR A 300 2.39 16.89 27.15
C THR A 300 1.52 16.60 25.93
N CYS A 301 1.92 15.70 25.04
CA CYS A 301 1.08 15.28 23.92
C CYS A 301 -0.24 14.64 24.37
N ALA A 302 -0.16 13.78 25.39
CA ALA A 302 -1.26 13.07 26.00
C ALA A 302 -2.30 13.99 26.66
N SER A 303 -1.80 14.95 27.43
CA SER A 303 -2.61 15.80 28.31
C SER A 303 -3.11 17.06 27.63
N SER A 304 -2.41 17.53 26.60
CA SER A 304 -2.77 18.79 25.96
C SER A 304 -4.07 18.64 25.19
N ALA A 305 -4.91 19.67 25.27
CA ALA A 305 -6.10 19.78 24.44
C ALA A 305 -6.20 21.17 23.81
N VAL A 306 -6.76 21.23 22.61
CA VAL A 306 -7.11 22.46 21.89
C VAL A 306 -8.61 22.62 21.80
N GLU A 307 -9.06 23.86 21.76
CA GLU A 307 -10.44 24.19 21.44
C GLU A 307 -10.54 24.48 19.94
N ILE A 308 -11.49 23.84 19.27
CA ILE A 308 -11.78 24.11 17.85
C ILE A 308 -12.89 25.16 17.78
N ALA A 309 -12.71 26.19 16.96
CA ALA A 309 -13.70 27.21 16.63
C ALA A 309 -14.99 26.55 16.11
N GLY A 310 -16.10 26.83 16.80
CA GLY A 310 -17.39 26.21 16.52
C GLY A 310 -17.65 24.91 17.28
N SER A 311 -16.66 24.37 18.01
CA SER A 311 -16.85 23.26 18.95
C SER A 311 -17.01 23.79 20.38
N ALA A 312 -17.93 23.18 21.14
CA ALA A 312 -18.05 23.41 22.58
C ALA A 312 -17.10 22.52 23.40
N THR A 313 -16.41 21.56 22.76
CA THR A 313 -15.55 20.57 23.42
C THR A 313 -14.09 20.75 23.04
N LYS A 314 -13.21 20.49 24.01
CA LYS A 314 -11.76 20.46 23.81
C LYS A 314 -11.34 19.10 23.26
N ILE A 315 -10.49 19.11 22.25
CA ILE A 315 -9.99 17.91 21.59
C ILE A 315 -8.52 17.72 21.96
N ALA A 316 -8.14 16.49 22.34
CA ALA A 316 -6.75 16.17 22.64
C ALA A 316 -5.86 16.37 21.40
N LEU A 317 -4.66 16.94 21.57
CA LEU A 317 -3.75 17.22 20.45
C LEU A 317 -3.41 15.96 19.64
N SER A 318 -3.31 14.81 20.32
CA SER A 318 -3.00 13.52 19.70
C SER A 318 -4.06 13.06 18.67
N ILE A 319 -5.29 13.57 18.75
CA ILE A 319 -6.42 13.17 17.90
C ILE A 319 -6.61 14.14 16.73
N VAL A 320 -6.04 15.34 16.78
CA VAL A 320 -6.21 16.35 15.73
C VAL A 320 -5.49 15.87 14.46
N ALA A 321 -6.25 15.19 13.59
CA ALA A 321 -5.78 14.57 12.35
C ALA A 321 -6.26 15.32 11.10
N GLU A 322 -7.16 16.29 11.24
CA GLU A 322 -7.63 17.15 10.16
C GLU A 322 -6.93 18.52 10.20
N ASN A 323 -6.51 19.00 9.03
CA ASN A 323 -5.75 20.23 8.83
C ASN A 323 -6.64 21.47 9.03
N TYR A 324 -7.24 21.61 10.22
CA TYR A 324 -8.04 22.75 10.64
C TYR A 324 -7.16 23.92 11.09
N VAL A 325 -6.09 24.24 10.35
CA VAL A 325 -5.15 25.31 10.68
C VAL A 325 -5.84 26.68 10.81
N GLY A 326 -7.07 26.84 10.30
CA GLY A 326 -7.92 28.02 10.52
C GLY A 326 -9.06 27.87 11.53
N ALA A 327 -9.33 26.66 12.03
CA ALA A 327 -10.38 26.42 13.03
C ALA A 327 -9.82 26.01 14.40
N VAL A 328 -8.54 25.67 14.56
CA VAL A 328 -7.94 25.48 15.89
C VAL A 328 -7.68 26.86 16.51
N LYS A 329 -8.24 27.14 17.71
CA LYS A 329 -7.91 28.38 18.43
C LYS A 329 -6.41 28.39 18.77
N GLU A 330 -5.80 29.57 18.80
CA GLU A 330 -4.36 29.74 19.09
C GLU A 330 -3.95 29.38 20.55
N THR A 331 -4.85 28.78 21.34
CA THR A 331 -4.62 28.49 22.75
C THR A 331 -4.71 26.99 23.02
N VAL A 332 -3.62 26.43 23.53
CA VAL A 332 -3.53 25.03 24.00
C VAL A 332 -3.64 25.01 25.52
N LYS A 333 -4.49 24.14 26.07
CA LYS A 333 -4.50 23.87 27.51
C LYS A 333 -3.64 22.65 27.80
N ALA A 334 -2.53 22.84 28.52
CA ALA A 334 -1.65 21.78 29.00
C ALA A 334 -1.56 21.88 30.53
N GLY A 335 -2.30 21.04 31.24
CA GLY A 335 -2.52 21.25 32.69
C GLY A 335 -3.36 22.50 32.96
N TYR A 336 -2.96 23.29 33.95
CA TYR A 336 -3.55 24.60 34.28
C TYR A 336 -3.01 25.74 33.40
N LYS A 337 -1.98 25.47 32.59
CA LYS A 337 -1.34 26.49 31.76
C LYS A 337 -2.05 26.62 30.43
N LEU A 338 -2.39 27.86 30.09
CA LEU A 338 -2.78 28.25 28.74
C LEU A 338 -1.50 28.62 27.99
N ILE A 339 -1.19 27.86 26.95
CA ILE A 339 -0.03 28.08 26.08
C ILE A 339 -0.54 28.71 24.80
N THR A 340 0.00 29.87 24.44
CA THR A 340 -0.18 30.43 23.11
C THR A 340 0.60 29.57 22.11
N MET A 341 -0.10 29.10 21.09
CA MET A 341 0.40 28.12 20.16
C MET A 341 1.29 28.77 19.11
N ASP A 342 2.61 28.61 19.27
CA ASP A 342 3.59 29.11 18.32
C ASP A 342 3.85 28.13 17.18
N LYS A 343 4.43 28.64 16.08
CA LYS A 343 4.87 27.83 14.95
C LYS A 343 6.15 27.08 15.33
N CYS A 344 6.23 25.79 14.99
CA CYS A 344 7.48 25.06 15.16
C CYS A 344 8.58 25.65 14.27
N PRO A 345 9.84 25.68 14.74
CA PRO A 345 10.97 26.12 13.92
C PRO A 345 11.11 25.23 12.67
N LYS A 346 11.51 25.85 11.56
CA LYS A 346 11.72 25.18 10.28
C LYS A 346 13.12 24.61 10.16
#